data_AF-A0A8J3IKX3-F1
#
_entry.id   AF-A0A8J3IKX3-F1
#
_cell.length_a   1.000
_cell.length_b   1.000
_cell.length_c   1.000
_cell.angle_alpha   90.00
_cell.angle_beta   90.00
_cell.angle_gamma   90.00
#
_symmetry.space_group_name_H-M   'P 1'
#
loop_
_entity.id
_entity.type
_entity.pdbx_description
1 polymer ?
#
loop_
_entity_poly.entity_id
_entity_poly.type
_entity_poly.pdbx_seq_one_letter_code
_entity_poly.pdbx_strand_id
1 'polypeptide(L)'
;MCKGFNIDSPEKFEAFAQTVATDGELFDEYGDLPRDTLGAKVYHSTPYLADKSILFHNESSHMHCWPMKIFFYYVKAAAIGGATPIIDCRKTYLVIDPAIIKCMTEKKLMYARNFISGLDVSWQQFFQTENKKSVENYCRRVGIDFEWKGENNLTTRQICQVNGTPA
;
A
#
# COMPACT_ATOMS: atom_id res chain seq x y z
N MET A 1 -2.08 20.33 4.07
CA MET A 1 -1.43 20.05 5.38
C MET A 1 -2.15 20.87 6.44
N CYS A 2 -2.68 20.22 7.47
CA CYS A 2 -3.37 20.88 8.57
C CYS A 2 -2.41 20.97 9.78
N LYS A 3 -2.34 22.12 10.44
CA LYS A 3 -1.47 22.36 11.62
C LYS A 3 -2.27 23.09 12.70
N GLY A 4 -1.87 22.94 13.96
CA GLY A 4 -2.49 23.66 15.10
C GLY A 4 -3.79 23.06 15.60
N PHE A 5 -4.09 21.81 15.25
CA PHE A 5 -5.24 21.07 15.75
C PHE A 5 -4.86 20.28 17.01
N ASN A 6 -5.76 20.20 18.00
CA ASN A 6 -5.55 19.45 19.23
C ASN A 6 -5.78 17.93 19.04
N ILE A 7 -5.06 17.33 18.09
CA ILE A 7 -5.09 15.90 17.77
C ILE A 7 -3.81 15.29 18.32
N ASP A 8 -3.87 14.85 19.58
CA ASP A 8 -2.74 14.32 20.35
C ASP A 8 -2.78 12.79 20.50
N SER A 9 -3.80 12.12 19.96
CA SER A 9 -3.97 10.67 20.06
C SER A 9 -4.49 10.05 18.75
N PRO A 10 -4.22 8.75 18.50
CA PRO A 10 -4.76 8.01 17.36
C PRO A 10 -6.29 8.06 17.27
N GLU A 11 -7.01 8.00 18.39
CA GLU A 11 -8.48 8.00 18.42
C GLU A 11 -9.06 9.35 17.95
N LYS A 12 -8.45 10.46 18.38
CA LYS A 12 -8.83 11.79 17.90
C LYS A 12 -8.52 11.96 16.42
N PHE A 13 -7.42 11.36 15.95
CA PHE A 13 -7.06 11.38 14.54
C PHE A 13 -8.05 10.57 13.70
N GLU A 14 -8.44 9.37 14.16
CA GLU A 14 -9.45 8.54 13.50
C GLU A 14 -10.80 9.28 13.41
N ALA A 15 -11.26 9.87 14.51
CA ALA A 15 -12.50 10.65 14.53
C ALA A 15 -12.46 11.85 13.54
N PHE A 16 -11.32 12.54 13.47
CA PHE A 16 -11.09 13.61 12.49
C PHE A 16 -11.16 13.07 11.06
N ALA A 17 -10.41 11.99 10.76
CA ALA A 17 -10.36 11.40 9.43
C ALA A 17 -11.75 10.91 8.99
N GLN A 18 -12.51 10.29 9.90
CA GLN A 18 -13.89 9.83 9.64
C GLN A 18 -14.85 10.98 9.35
N THR A 19 -14.65 12.14 9.98
CA THR A 19 -15.45 13.35 9.70
C THR A 19 -15.11 13.95 8.33
N VAL A 20 -13.84 13.91 7.94
CA VAL A 20 -13.38 14.48 6.66
C VAL A 20 -13.65 13.53 5.48
N ALA A 21 -13.61 12.23 5.70
CA ALA A 21 -13.93 11.21 4.71
C ALA A 21 -15.45 11.08 4.50
N THR A 22 -16.10 12.16 4.04
CA THR A 22 -17.57 12.22 3.83
C THR A 22 -18.09 11.22 2.79
N ASP A 23 -17.20 10.71 1.94
CA ASP A 23 -17.55 9.94 0.76
C ASP A 23 -17.30 8.42 0.91
N GLY A 24 -16.92 7.94 2.09
CA GLY A 24 -16.64 6.52 2.31
C GLY A 24 -16.21 6.16 3.73
N GLU A 25 -16.22 4.87 4.03
CA GLU A 25 -15.69 4.37 5.30
C GLU A 25 -14.17 4.38 5.29
N LEU A 26 -13.56 4.63 6.46
CA LEU A 26 -12.14 4.37 6.65
C LEU A 26 -11.88 2.87 6.41
N PHE A 27 -10.86 2.58 5.60
CA PHE A 27 -10.51 1.22 5.20
C PHE A 27 -9.83 0.48 6.34
N ASP A 28 -10.29 -0.74 6.64
CA ASP A 28 -9.85 -1.54 7.79
C ASP A 28 -9.17 -2.87 7.41
N GLU A 29 -8.98 -3.14 6.11
CA GLU A 29 -8.33 -4.34 5.58
C GLU A 29 -6.95 -4.03 4.97
N TYR A 30 -6.13 -3.24 5.67
CA TYR A 30 -4.80 -2.87 5.17
C TYR A 30 -3.73 -3.94 5.46
N GLY A 31 -3.66 -4.96 4.59
CA GLY A 31 -2.51 -5.84 4.35
C GLY A 31 -1.60 -6.19 5.54
N ASP A 32 -0.33 -5.82 5.41
CA ASP A 32 0.85 -6.24 6.17
C ASP A 32 1.36 -5.18 7.18
N LEU A 33 0.66 -4.06 7.34
CA LEU A 33 1.03 -3.05 8.33
C LEU A 33 0.56 -3.44 9.74
N PRO A 34 1.40 -3.24 10.77
CA PRO A 34 0.97 -3.44 12.14
C PRO A 34 -0.11 -2.43 12.49
N ARG A 35 -1.27 -2.93 12.92
CA ARG A 35 -2.35 -2.12 13.47
C ARG A 35 -1.87 -1.41 14.75
N ASP A 36 -2.27 -0.17 14.92
CA ASP A 36 -2.22 0.46 16.23
C ASP A 36 -3.28 -0.24 17.12
N THR A 37 -2.91 -0.61 18.35
CA THR A 37 -3.83 -1.30 19.26
C THR A 37 -4.89 -0.36 19.86
N LEU A 38 -4.72 0.95 19.69
CA LEU A 38 -5.55 1.98 20.30
C LEU A 38 -6.56 2.62 19.30
N GLY A 39 -6.26 2.62 18.00
CA GLY A 39 -7.17 3.07 16.93
C GLY A 39 -7.62 1.93 16.03
N ALA A 40 -8.93 1.75 15.83
CA ALA A 40 -9.48 0.60 15.08
C ALA A 40 -9.07 0.62 13.59
N LYS A 41 -8.87 1.82 13.02
CA LYS A 41 -8.56 2.04 11.60
C LYS A 41 -7.32 2.91 11.39
N VAL A 42 -6.45 2.96 12.39
CA VAL A 42 -5.15 3.63 12.34
C VAL A 42 -4.03 2.59 12.32
N TYR A 43 -3.09 2.75 11.41
CA TYR A 43 -1.96 1.85 11.22
C TYR A 43 -0.66 2.58 11.47
N HIS A 44 0.34 1.88 12.01
CA HIS A 44 1.68 2.42 12.04
C HIS A 44 2.33 2.36 10.65
N SER A 45 3.26 3.27 10.38
CA SER A 45 4.07 3.23 9.17
C SER A 45 4.85 1.92 9.07
N THR A 46 5.16 1.49 7.84
CA THR A 46 6.00 0.32 7.56
C THR A 46 7.24 0.30 8.46
N PRO A 47 7.46 -0.77 9.26
CA PRO A 47 8.70 -0.94 9.99
C PRO A 47 9.86 -1.01 9.00
N TYR A 48 10.67 0.04 8.97
CA TYR A 48 11.79 0.17 8.05
C TYR A 48 13.00 0.76 8.76
N LEU A 49 14.19 0.50 8.23
CA LEU A 49 15.42 1.02 8.82
C LEU A 49 15.42 2.55 8.75
N ALA A 50 15.66 3.19 9.90
CA ALA A 50 15.56 4.65 10.04
C ALA A 50 16.56 5.43 9.17
N ASP A 51 17.66 4.79 8.74
CA ASP A 51 18.67 5.36 7.86
C ASP A 51 18.39 5.13 6.36
N LYS A 52 17.26 4.48 6.02
CA LYS A 52 16.88 4.18 4.64
C LYS A 52 15.67 5.01 4.20
N SER A 53 15.63 5.34 2.92
CA SER A 53 14.50 6.03 2.31
C SER A 53 13.54 5.01 1.69
N ILE A 54 12.26 5.15 2.01
CA ILE A 54 11.20 4.48 1.28
C ILE A 54 11.04 5.17 -0.08
N LEU A 55 11.09 4.41 -1.17
CA LEU A 55 10.96 4.94 -2.52
C LEU A 55 9.54 5.46 -2.78
N PHE A 56 9.40 6.40 -3.71
CA PHE A 56 8.08 6.89 -4.10
C PHE A 56 7.20 5.77 -4.65
N HIS A 57 5.96 5.74 -4.18
CA HIS A 57 4.94 4.80 -4.61
C HIS A 57 3.55 5.41 -4.41
N ASN A 58 2.56 4.83 -5.09
CA ASN A 58 1.15 5.03 -4.75
C ASN A 58 0.71 3.86 -3.86
N GLU A 59 0.05 4.19 -2.75
CA GLU A 59 -0.36 3.23 -1.72
C GLU A 59 -1.21 2.10 -2.33
N SER A 60 -0.82 0.85 -2.07
CA SER A 60 -1.47 -0.36 -2.59
C SER A 60 -1.70 -0.42 -4.11
N SER A 61 -1.02 0.38 -4.94
CA SER A 61 -1.29 0.44 -6.40
C SER A 61 -1.11 -0.88 -7.16
N HIS A 62 -0.44 -1.87 -6.57
CA HIS A 62 -0.34 -3.24 -7.06
C HIS A 62 -1.58 -4.13 -6.79
N MET A 63 -2.53 -3.69 -5.96
CA MET A 63 -3.73 -4.45 -5.61
C MET A 63 -4.87 -4.19 -6.61
N HIS A 64 -5.86 -5.08 -6.63
CA HIS A 64 -7.06 -4.94 -7.47
C HIS A 64 -7.98 -3.80 -7.01
N CYS A 65 -7.93 -3.44 -5.73
CA CYS A 65 -8.55 -2.27 -5.13
C CYS A 65 -7.49 -1.51 -4.33
N TRP A 66 -7.52 -0.18 -4.36
CA TRP A 66 -6.54 0.68 -3.69
C TRP A 66 -7.22 1.92 -3.12
N PRO A 67 -6.63 2.55 -2.08
CA PRO A 67 -7.19 3.74 -1.48
C PRO A 67 -7.11 4.93 -2.45
N MET A 68 -8.20 5.71 -2.53
CA MET A 68 -8.25 6.94 -3.31
C MET A 68 -7.73 8.16 -2.55
N LYS A 69 -7.72 8.08 -1.21
CA LYS A 69 -7.25 9.12 -0.29
C LYS A 69 -6.47 8.43 0.84
N ILE A 70 -5.45 9.11 1.35
CA ILE A 70 -4.67 8.68 2.52
C ILE A 70 -4.49 9.86 3.47
N PHE A 71 -4.56 9.58 4.77
CA PHE A 71 -4.32 10.56 5.82
C PHE A 71 -3.06 10.18 6.59
N PHE A 72 -2.18 11.16 6.82
CA PHE A 72 -0.98 10.99 7.64
C PHE A 72 -1.06 11.90 8.87
N TYR A 73 -0.58 11.37 10.00
CA TYR A 73 -0.50 12.05 11.29
C TYR A 73 0.78 11.61 12.01
N TYR A 74 1.36 12.53 12.78
CA TYR A 74 2.45 12.21 13.70
C TYR A 74 2.00 12.50 15.13
N VAL A 75 2.14 11.51 16.02
CA VAL A 75 2.01 11.72 17.48
C VAL A 75 3.19 12.54 18.00
N LYS A 76 4.39 12.18 17.52
CA LYS A 76 5.67 12.74 17.93
C LYS A 76 6.48 13.11 16.69
N ALA A 77 6.91 14.36 16.63
CA ALA A 77 7.78 14.81 15.55
C ALA A 77 9.16 14.13 15.63
N ALA A 78 9.70 13.75 14.47
CA ALA A 78 11.09 13.31 14.37
C ALA A 78 12.03 14.48 14.70
N ALA A 79 13.12 14.21 15.42
CA ALA A 79 14.12 15.23 15.74
C ALA A 79 14.91 15.67 14.51
N ILE A 80 15.24 14.72 13.62
CA ILE A 80 15.96 14.93 12.37
C ILE A 80 15.38 13.94 11.34
N GLY A 81 15.22 14.37 10.09
CA GLY A 81 14.65 13.53 9.04
C GLY A 81 13.18 13.19 9.30
N GLY A 82 12.77 11.96 8.96
CA GLY A 82 11.41 11.46 9.24
C GLY A 82 10.28 12.17 8.49
N ALA A 83 10.61 13.01 7.51
CA ALA A 83 9.63 13.59 6.62
C ALA A 83 9.00 12.50 5.73
N THR A 84 7.76 12.72 5.32
CA THR A 84 7.08 11.94 4.29
C THR A 84 6.94 12.81 3.03
N PRO A 85 7.92 12.78 2.11
CA PRO A 85 7.84 13.58 0.89
C PRO A 85 6.65 13.15 0.04
N ILE A 86 5.89 14.12 -0.47
CA ILE A 86 4.76 13.88 -1.37
C ILE A 86 5.10 14.52 -2.72
N ILE A 87 4.81 13.81 -3.79
CA ILE A 87 5.03 14.23 -5.18
C ILE A 87 3.71 14.23 -5.96
N ASP A 88 3.54 15.20 -6.85
CA ASP A 88 2.39 15.27 -7.76
C ASP A 88 2.61 14.31 -8.96
N CYS A 89 2.00 13.14 -8.91
CA CYS A 89 2.10 12.14 -9.98
C CYS A 89 1.69 12.66 -11.36
N ARG A 90 0.77 13.64 -11.45
CA ARG A 90 0.37 14.24 -12.73
C ARG A 90 1.54 15.01 -13.34
N LYS A 91 2.28 15.77 -12.52
CA LYS A 91 3.48 16.48 -12.98
C LYS A 91 4.60 15.52 -13.34
N THR A 92 4.78 14.46 -12.56
CA THR A 92 5.76 13.41 -12.86
C THR A 92 5.46 12.75 -14.20
N TYR A 93 4.19 12.42 -14.46
CA TYR A 93 3.77 11.81 -15.73
C TYR A 93 4.16 12.67 -16.94
N LEU A 94 3.98 14.00 -16.86
CA LEU A 94 4.28 14.93 -17.95
C LEU A 94 5.77 15.02 -18.33
N VAL A 95 6.68 14.62 -17.43
CA VAL A 95 8.13 14.68 -17.69
C VAL A 95 8.75 13.32 -18.03
N ILE A 96 7.96 12.24 -17.98
CA ILE A 96 8.41 10.91 -18.40
C ILE A 96 8.47 10.89 -19.93
N ASP A 97 9.52 10.27 -20.49
CA ASP A 97 9.66 10.06 -21.92
C ASP A 97 8.37 9.39 -22.49
N PRO A 98 7.69 10.00 -23.48
CA PRO A 98 6.51 9.43 -24.10
C PRO A 98 6.70 8.00 -24.63
N ALA A 99 7.91 7.61 -25.02
CA ALA A 99 8.21 6.24 -25.44
C ALA A 99 8.10 5.23 -24.29
N ILE A 100 8.48 5.62 -23.07
CA ILE A 100 8.31 4.80 -21.86
C ILE A 100 6.83 4.64 -21.56
N ILE A 101 6.07 5.75 -21.59
CA ILE A 101 4.61 5.72 -21.38
C ILE A 101 3.94 4.80 -22.41
N LYS A 102 4.24 4.97 -23.70
CA LYS A 102 3.70 4.12 -24.76
C LYS A 102 4.01 2.64 -24.52
N CYS A 103 5.26 2.32 -24.21
CA CYS A 103 5.67 0.95 -23.89
C CYS A 103 4.89 0.36 -22.71
N MET A 104 4.75 1.12 -21.62
CA MET A 104 4.02 0.69 -20.43
C MET A 104 2.51 0.56 -20.68
N THR A 105 1.90 1.44 -21.48
CA THR A 105 0.48 1.34 -21.84
C THR A 105 0.21 0.15 -22.76
N GLU A 106 1.07 -0.11 -23.74
CA GLU A 106 0.92 -1.23 -24.68
C GLU A 106 1.19 -2.59 -24.00
N LYS A 107 2.24 -2.67 -23.17
CA LYS A 107 2.67 -3.94 -22.54
C LYS A 107 2.08 -4.19 -21.17
N LYS A 108 1.50 -3.16 -20.53
CA LYS A 108 1.09 -3.14 -19.12
C LYS A 108 2.27 -3.40 -18.17
N LEU A 109 1.98 -3.46 -16.87
CA LEU A 109 2.94 -3.85 -15.84
C LEU A 109 2.52 -5.18 -15.21
N MET A 110 3.46 -6.10 -15.03
CA MET A 110 3.25 -7.31 -14.26
C MET A 110 4.03 -7.21 -12.95
N TYR A 111 3.32 -7.22 -11.83
CA TYR A 111 3.91 -7.37 -10.51
C TYR A 111 4.05 -8.85 -10.20
N ALA A 112 5.27 -9.30 -9.94
CA ALA A 112 5.55 -10.63 -9.46
C ALA A 112 6.07 -10.55 -8.02
N ARG A 113 5.32 -11.10 -7.06
CA ARG A 113 5.75 -11.18 -5.66
C ARG A 113 6.14 -12.62 -5.33
N ASN A 114 7.31 -12.78 -4.72
CA ASN A 114 7.81 -14.08 -4.28
C ASN A 114 7.82 -14.10 -2.76
N PHE A 115 6.95 -14.92 -2.17
CA PHE A 115 6.94 -15.21 -0.75
C PHE A 115 7.94 -16.34 -0.52
N ILE A 116 9.14 -15.97 -0.08
CA ILE A 116 10.25 -16.87 0.21
C ILE A 116 10.61 -16.69 1.68
N SER A 117 10.72 -17.80 2.41
CA SER A 117 11.09 -17.79 3.82
C SER A 117 12.40 -17.01 4.04
N GLY A 118 12.38 -16.05 4.97
CA GLY A 118 13.54 -15.25 5.37
C GLY A 118 13.86 -14.04 4.48
N LEU A 119 13.11 -13.80 3.39
CA LEU A 119 13.33 -12.64 2.52
C LEU A 119 12.36 -11.49 2.79
N ASP A 120 11.10 -11.80 3.10
CA ASP A 120 10.00 -10.86 3.34
C ASP A 120 8.96 -11.51 4.28
N VAL A 121 7.85 -10.83 4.56
CA VAL A 121 6.67 -11.41 5.23
C VAL A 121 6.24 -12.70 4.55
N SER A 122 5.85 -13.70 5.35
CA SER A 122 5.41 -14.98 4.79
C SER A 122 4.07 -14.82 4.07
N TRP A 123 3.75 -15.74 3.16
CA TRP A 123 2.43 -15.73 2.51
C TRP A 123 1.32 -15.90 3.56
N GLN A 124 1.57 -16.62 4.65
CA GLN A 124 0.60 -16.78 5.74
C GLN A 124 0.31 -15.48 6.45
N GLN A 125 1.35 -14.68 6.74
CA GLN A 125 1.18 -13.36 7.34
C GLN A 125 0.46 -12.41 6.37
N PHE A 126 0.85 -12.42 5.09
CA PHE A 126 0.25 -11.56 4.09
C PHE A 126 -1.22 -11.87 3.81
N PHE A 127 -1.58 -13.14 3.63
CA PHE A 127 -2.96 -13.58 3.39
C PHE A 127 -3.75 -13.88 4.67
N GLN A 128 -3.12 -13.72 5.84
CA GLN A 128 -3.69 -13.98 7.17
C GLN A 128 -4.32 -15.38 7.28
N THR A 129 -3.65 -16.41 6.74
CA THR A 129 -4.16 -17.78 6.73
C THR A 129 -3.05 -18.82 6.61
N GLU A 130 -3.25 -20.00 7.22
CA GLU A 130 -2.39 -21.18 7.06
C GLU A 130 -2.87 -22.11 5.94
N ASN A 131 -4.04 -21.83 5.33
CA ASN A 131 -4.64 -22.69 4.33
C ASN A 131 -4.32 -22.22 2.92
N LYS A 132 -3.48 -22.97 2.20
CA LYS A 132 -3.16 -22.73 0.78
C LYS A 132 -4.42 -22.59 -0.07
N LYS A 133 -5.47 -23.39 0.17
CA LYS A 133 -6.70 -23.34 -0.63
C LYS A 133 -7.42 -22.01 -0.49
N SER A 134 -7.40 -21.40 0.70
CA SER A 134 -7.95 -20.06 0.92
C SER A 134 -7.22 -19.02 0.07
N VAL A 135 -5.88 -19.10 -0.01
CA VAL A 135 -5.06 -18.24 -0.87
C VAL A 135 -5.39 -18.45 -2.34
N GLU A 136 -5.45 -19.70 -2.81
CA GLU A 136 -5.80 -19.96 -4.21
C GLU A 136 -7.18 -19.42 -4.58
N ASN A 137 -8.16 -19.57 -3.69
CA ASN A 137 -9.52 -19.08 -3.90
C ASN A 137 -9.56 -17.55 -3.94
N TYR A 138 -8.80 -16.90 -3.05
CA TYR A 138 -8.60 -15.45 -3.10
C TYR A 138 -8.00 -15.04 -4.44
N CYS A 139 -6.87 -15.64 -4.85
CA CYS A 139 -6.18 -15.32 -6.09
C CYS A 139 -7.09 -15.48 -7.31
N ARG A 140 -7.84 -16.59 -7.41
CA ARG A 140 -8.82 -16.79 -8.50
C ARG A 140 -9.92 -15.72 -8.51
N ARG A 141 -10.43 -15.36 -7.33
CA ARG A 141 -11.50 -14.36 -7.20
C ARG A 141 -11.06 -12.98 -7.67
N VAL A 142 -9.81 -12.58 -7.40
CA VAL A 142 -9.30 -11.24 -7.72
C VAL A 142 -8.41 -11.19 -8.97
N GLY A 143 -8.29 -12.30 -9.72
CA GLY A 143 -7.54 -12.37 -10.97
C GLY A 143 -6.02 -12.34 -10.81
N ILE A 144 -5.50 -12.94 -9.75
CA ILE A 144 -4.06 -13.10 -9.49
C ILE A 144 -3.63 -14.51 -9.94
N ASP A 145 -2.61 -14.59 -10.78
CA ASP A 145 -1.94 -15.85 -11.09
C ASP A 145 -1.07 -16.26 -9.91
N PHE A 146 -1.02 -17.56 -9.60
CA PHE A 146 -0.23 -18.06 -8.49
C PHE A 146 0.45 -19.38 -8.83
N GLU A 147 1.60 -19.60 -8.19
CA GLU A 147 2.44 -20.77 -8.37
C GLU A 147 3.08 -21.15 -7.03
N TRP A 148 2.81 -22.35 -6.54
CA TRP A 148 3.48 -22.89 -5.35
C TRP A 148 4.81 -23.52 -5.76
N LYS A 149 5.90 -23.09 -5.14
CA LYS A 149 7.26 -23.61 -5.37
C LYS A 149 7.73 -24.38 -4.13
N GLY A 150 7.54 -25.70 -4.15
CA GLY A 150 7.78 -26.55 -2.99
C GLY A 150 6.72 -26.36 -1.90
N GLU A 151 7.10 -26.60 -0.64
CA GLU A 151 6.12 -26.64 0.45
C GLU A 151 5.68 -25.25 0.93
N ASN A 152 6.57 -24.27 1.01
CA ASN A 152 6.27 -22.99 1.68
C ASN A 152 6.56 -21.73 0.86
N ASN A 153 6.93 -21.86 -0.42
CA ASN A 153 7.15 -20.70 -1.27
C ASN A 153 5.98 -20.51 -2.24
N LEU A 154 5.57 -19.26 -2.41
CA LEU A 154 4.50 -18.85 -3.31
C LEU A 154 5.01 -17.75 -4.22
N THR A 155 4.72 -17.83 -5.51
CA THR A 155 4.86 -16.71 -6.42
C THR A 155 3.47 -16.28 -6.88
N THR A 156 3.13 -15.01 -6.68
CA THR A 156 1.93 -14.39 -7.28
C THR A 156 2.32 -13.48 -8.43
N ARG A 157 1.49 -13.41 -9.46
CA ARG A 157 1.66 -12.51 -10.61
C ARG A 157 0.35 -11.80 -10.90
N GLN A 158 0.41 -10.48 -11.07
CA GLN A 158 -0.76 -9.67 -11.39
C GLN A 158 -0.41 -8.66 -12.47
N ILE A 159 -1.23 -8.61 -13.52
CA ILE A 159 -1.12 -7.56 -14.54
C ILE A 159 -1.94 -6.36 -14.07
N CYS A 160 -1.27 -5.24 -13.86
CA CYS A 160 -1.89 -3.98 -13.47
C CYS A 160 -1.97 -3.04 -14.67
N GLN A 161 -3.06 -2.26 -14.71
CA GLN A 161 -3.24 -1.25 -15.73
C GLN A 161 -2.27 -0.09 -15.50
N VAL A 162 -1.78 0.48 -16.60
CA VAL A 162 -1.04 1.73 -16.59
C VAL A 162 -2.01 2.81 -17.05
N ASN A 163 -2.76 3.37 -16.10
CA ASN A 163 -3.70 4.44 -16.37
C ASN A 163 -2.89 5.73 -16.56
N GLY A 164 -2.62 6.08 -17.82
CA GLY A 164 -1.87 7.26 -18.22
C GLY A 164 -2.72 8.49 -18.50
N THR A 165 -4.05 8.42 -18.43
CA THR A 165 -4.89 9.57 -18.74
C THR A 165 -4.99 10.49 -17.54
N PRO A 166 -4.50 11.74 -17.61
CA PRO A 166 -4.86 12.76 -16.63
C PRO A 166 -6.38 12.94 -16.70
N ALA A 167 -7.07 12.85 -15.56
CA ALA A 167 -8.43 13.35 -15.42
C ALA A 167 -8.43 14.89 -15.49
#